data_AF-A0A7D5QIJ6-F1
#
_entry.id   AF-A0A7D5QIJ6-F1
#
_cell.length_a   1.000
_cell.length_b   1.000
_cell.length_c   1.000
_cell.angle_alpha   90.00
_cell.angle_beta   90.00
_cell.angle_gamma   90.00
#
_symmetry.space_group_name_H-M   'P 1'
#
loop_
_entity.id
_entity.type
_entity.pdbx_description
1 polymer ?
#
loop_
_entity_poly.entity_id
_entity_poly.type
_entity_poly.pdbx_seq_one_letter_code
_entity_poly.pdbx_strand_id
1 'polypeptide(L)'
;MLLVFWFLILVVFSILLIRAADFAVYSLKKISLKLKVSVFVASAIIVALGTGLPEIVVAITSALEGRPSLSLGNVLGANIVNISLVVGLSAFILGGVNLRVLNFKREVRFVWIAALLLLLLMSDGVVSRVDGLILIFTYAVYITLFLSQGESKEEHISFGRHFFKPHFEVVNHMDFKLAEELVKLFVSFGVLLFSAEMIVKSAVNLTSFLNFSVFDVGLIFIAVGMTLPELAFSIRSIKDHQPSMFLGTIFGSLVANWTLIVGIAASIFPIFVESFFSYFSPLLYFAIIFIVFRYFLKSKNRIERWEAAVLLSFYIIFLIIEFA
;
A
#
# COMPACT_ATOMS: atom_id res chain seq x y z
N MET A 1 19.51 -27.95 11.73
CA MET A 1 18.35 -27.78 12.65
C MET A 1 17.73 -26.39 12.54
N LEU A 2 18.51 -25.31 12.66
CA LEU A 2 18.04 -23.92 12.52
C LEU A 2 17.39 -23.61 11.15
N LEU A 3 17.94 -24.14 10.05
CA LEU A 3 17.37 -23.93 8.72
C LEU A 3 15.98 -24.57 8.56
N VAL A 4 15.79 -25.79 9.09
CA VAL A 4 14.49 -26.48 9.09
C VAL A 4 13.47 -25.71 9.94
N PHE A 5 13.92 -25.17 11.08
CA PHE A 5 13.08 -24.34 11.95
C PHE A 5 12.57 -23.08 11.24
N TRP A 6 13.45 -22.31 10.60
CA TRP A 6 13.06 -21.11 9.84
C TRP A 6 12.17 -21.43 8.64
N PHE A 7 12.42 -22.55 7.96
CA PHE A 7 11.56 -23.01 6.88
C PHE A 7 10.14 -23.36 7.37
N LEU A 8 10.01 -24.05 8.51
CA LEU A 8 8.71 -24.35 9.11
C LEU A 8 7.96 -23.09 9.52
N ILE A 9 8.65 -22.11 10.12
CA ILE A 9 8.06 -20.80 10.46
C ILE A 9 7.53 -20.13 9.19
N LEU A 10 8.32 -20.08 8.12
CA LEU A 10 7.91 -19.48 6.85
C LEU A 10 6.62 -20.12 6.32
N VAL A 11 6.53 -21.45 6.30
CA VAL A 11 5.33 -22.17 5.83
C VAL A 11 4.11 -21.88 6.71
N VAL A 12 4.26 -21.97 8.04
CA VAL A 12 3.15 -21.73 8.99
C VAL A 12 2.62 -20.30 8.86
N PHE A 13 3.50 -19.30 8.87
CA PHE A 13 3.09 -17.91 8.79
C PHE A 13 2.55 -17.52 7.41
N SER A 14 3.00 -18.18 6.33
CA SER A 14 2.40 -18.03 5.00
C SER A 14 0.95 -18.52 4.97
N ILE A 15 0.66 -19.66 5.62
CA ILE A 15 -0.73 -20.17 5.73
C ILE A 15 -1.58 -19.20 6.57
N LEU A 16 -1.05 -18.72 7.70
CA LEU A 16 -1.75 -17.75 8.55
C LEU A 16 -2.03 -16.44 7.80
N LEU A 17 -1.06 -15.94 7.02
CA LEU A 17 -1.21 -14.74 6.19
C LEU A 17 -2.40 -14.90 5.22
N ILE A 18 -2.46 -16.03 4.51
CA ILE A 18 -3.56 -16.31 3.56
C ILE A 18 -4.91 -16.38 4.30
N ARG A 19 -4.97 -17.06 5.45
CA ARG A 19 -6.22 -17.16 6.22
C ARG A 19 -6.68 -15.82 6.79
N ALA A 20 -5.75 -14.99 7.26
CA ALA A 20 -6.07 -13.66 7.75
C ALA A 20 -6.56 -12.75 6.62
N ALA A 21 -6.02 -12.87 5.42
CA ALA A 21 -6.54 -12.18 4.23
C ALA A 21 -7.99 -12.58 3.91
N ASP A 22 -8.34 -13.87 4.05
CA ASP A 22 -9.72 -14.35 3.86
C ASP A 22 -10.70 -13.63 4.81
N PHE A 23 -10.36 -13.55 6.10
CA PHE A 23 -11.18 -12.88 7.10
C PHE A 23 -11.24 -11.36 6.89
N ALA A 24 -10.12 -10.73 6.49
CA ALA A 24 -10.08 -9.30 6.21
C ALA A 24 -10.99 -8.93 5.02
N VAL A 25 -10.91 -9.66 3.90
CA VAL A 25 -11.75 -9.44 2.72
C VAL A 25 -13.23 -9.61 3.06
N TYR A 26 -13.58 -10.65 3.81
CA TYR A 26 -14.96 -10.91 4.22
C TYR A 26 -15.52 -9.82 5.15
N SER A 27 -14.75 -9.43 6.17
CA SER A 27 -15.15 -8.39 7.14
C SER A 27 -15.31 -7.04 6.45
N LEU A 28 -14.37 -6.67 5.56
CA LEU A 28 -14.44 -5.43 4.79
C LEU A 28 -15.70 -5.36 3.91
N LYS A 29 -16.06 -6.46 3.25
CA LYS A 29 -17.30 -6.53 2.45
C LYS A 29 -18.52 -6.21 3.31
N LYS A 30 -18.64 -6.83 4.48
CA LYS A 30 -19.74 -6.56 5.41
C LYS A 30 -19.74 -5.14 5.93
N ILE A 31 -18.58 -4.60 6.30
CA ILE A 31 -18.43 -3.22 6.74
C ILE A 31 -18.88 -2.26 5.63
N SER A 32 -18.45 -2.48 4.38
CA SER A 32 -18.82 -1.63 3.25
C SER A 32 -20.32 -1.60 3.00
N LEU A 33 -21.00 -2.75 3.07
CA LEU A 33 -22.45 -2.86 2.93
C LEU A 33 -23.19 -2.13 4.05
N LYS A 34 -22.72 -2.25 5.29
CA LYS A 34 -23.33 -1.59 6.45
C LYS A 34 -23.15 -0.08 6.45
N LEU A 35 -21.96 0.37 6.09
CA LEU A 35 -21.62 1.79 5.98
C LEU A 35 -22.13 2.42 4.69
N LYS A 36 -22.76 1.62 3.80
CA LYS A 36 -23.23 2.04 2.47
C LYS A 36 -22.16 2.79 1.69
N VAL A 37 -20.93 2.25 1.71
CA VAL A 37 -19.82 2.76 0.90
C VAL A 37 -19.45 1.73 -0.14
N SER A 38 -18.99 2.21 -1.30
CA SER A 38 -18.44 1.30 -2.28
C SER A 38 -17.26 0.53 -1.68
N VAL A 39 -17.21 -0.76 -2.03
CA VAL A 39 -16.14 -1.66 -1.62
C VAL A 39 -14.76 -1.12 -2.02
N PHE A 40 -14.67 -0.47 -3.20
CA PHE A 40 -13.47 0.23 -3.66
C PHE A 40 -13.02 1.30 -2.67
N VAL A 41 -13.94 2.17 -2.23
CA VAL A 41 -13.62 3.27 -1.31
C VAL A 41 -13.22 2.73 0.06
N ALA A 42 -13.96 1.75 0.58
CA ALA A 42 -13.61 1.10 1.85
C ALA A 42 -12.20 0.49 1.79
N SER A 43 -11.83 -0.16 0.69
CA SER A 43 -10.49 -0.75 0.50
C SER A 43 -9.40 0.32 0.39
N ALA A 44 -9.63 1.36 -0.40
CA ALA A 44 -8.65 2.43 -0.61
C ALA A 44 -8.34 3.28 0.61
N ILE A 45 -9.20 3.22 1.64
CA ILE A 45 -8.99 3.93 2.90
C ILE A 45 -8.65 2.94 4.01
N ILE A 46 -9.57 2.03 4.35
CA ILE A 46 -9.44 1.20 5.54
C ILE A 46 -8.34 0.15 5.35
N VAL A 47 -8.31 -0.52 4.19
CA VAL A 47 -7.29 -1.54 3.93
C VAL A 47 -5.95 -0.89 3.69
N ALA A 48 -5.88 0.11 2.80
CA ALA A 48 -4.63 0.79 2.50
C ALA A 48 -3.96 1.40 3.75
N LEU A 49 -4.73 2.01 4.66
CA LEU A 49 -4.20 2.51 5.93
C LEU A 49 -3.88 1.37 6.91
N GLY A 50 -4.71 0.33 6.96
CA GLY A 50 -4.54 -0.80 7.87
C GLY A 50 -3.31 -1.65 7.56
N THR A 51 -3.06 -1.92 6.28
CA THR A 51 -1.86 -2.62 5.82
C THR A 51 -0.63 -1.72 5.80
N GLY A 52 -0.81 -0.40 5.62
CA GLY A 52 0.26 0.62 5.70
C GLY A 52 0.70 1.05 7.12
N LEU A 53 0.12 0.46 8.17
CA LEU A 53 0.51 0.74 9.56
C LEU A 53 1.99 0.43 9.86
N PRO A 54 2.57 -0.71 9.44
CA PRO A 54 4.00 -0.99 9.62
C PRO A 54 4.89 0.07 8.98
N GLU A 55 4.53 0.57 7.81
CA GLU A 55 5.26 1.61 7.11
C GLU A 55 5.19 2.94 7.86
N ILE A 56 4.05 3.28 8.46
CA ILE A 56 3.93 4.43 9.37
C ILE A 56 4.84 4.23 10.59
N VAL A 57 4.87 3.03 11.17
CA VAL A 57 5.76 2.72 12.30
C VAL A 57 7.22 2.90 11.89
N VAL A 58 7.64 2.38 10.73
CA VAL A 58 9.01 2.58 10.22
C VAL A 58 9.31 4.04 9.91
N ALA A 59 8.35 4.79 9.37
CA ALA A 59 8.49 6.22 9.14
C ALA A 59 8.76 6.98 10.44
N ILE A 60 8.00 6.67 11.49
CA ILE A 60 8.17 7.28 12.82
C ILE A 60 9.49 6.85 13.45
N THR A 61 9.77 5.54 13.53
CA THR A 61 10.96 5.04 14.24
C THR A 61 12.24 5.47 13.54
N SER A 62 12.32 5.35 12.21
CA SER A 62 13.51 5.78 11.46
C SER A 62 13.76 7.28 11.56
N ALA A 63 12.71 8.11 11.59
CA ALA A 63 12.85 9.54 11.80
C ALA A 63 13.32 9.88 13.22
N LEU A 64 12.79 9.20 14.25
CA LEU A 64 13.25 9.37 15.63
C LEU A 64 14.70 8.91 15.85
N GLU A 65 15.14 7.91 15.09
CA GLU A 65 16.54 7.42 15.07
C GLU A 65 17.48 8.27 14.21
N GLY A 66 16.99 9.36 13.59
CA GLY A 66 17.80 10.24 12.74
C GLY A 66 18.21 9.62 11.40
N ARG A 67 17.48 8.61 10.91
CA ARG A 67 17.72 7.90 9.65
C ARG A 67 16.48 7.87 8.74
N PRO A 68 15.83 9.02 8.45
CA PRO A 68 14.55 9.02 7.73
C PRO A 68 14.69 8.67 6.23
N SER A 69 15.91 8.61 5.70
CA SER A 69 16.21 8.06 4.37
C SER A 69 15.78 6.59 4.24
N LEU A 70 15.76 5.83 5.34
CA LEU A 70 15.19 4.48 5.40
C LEU A 70 13.71 4.48 5.02
N SER A 71 12.94 5.41 5.59
CA SER A 71 11.50 5.55 5.29
C SER A 71 11.26 5.97 3.85
N LEU A 72 12.09 6.88 3.31
CA LEU A 72 11.96 7.32 1.92
C LEU A 72 12.26 6.18 0.95
N GLY A 73 13.35 5.43 1.19
CA GLY A 73 13.67 4.20 0.44
C GLY A 73 12.53 3.19 0.50
N ASN A 74 12.00 2.92 1.69
CA ASN A 74 10.86 2.01 1.87
C ASN A 74 9.63 2.44 1.04
N VAL A 75 9.26 3.72 1.06
CA VAL A 75 8.12 4.22 0.29
C VAL A 75 8.33 4.09 -1.22
N LEU A 76 9.52 4.49 -1.72
CA LEU A 76 9.87 4.37 -3.13
C LEU A 76 9.77 2.91 -3.59
N GLY A 77 10.35 2.02 -2.79
CA GLY A 77 10.37 0.59 -3.02
C GLY A 77 8.98 -0.02 -2.99
N ALA A 78 8.21 0.26 -1.94
CA ALA A 78 6.85 -0.28 -1.76
C ALA A 78 5.94 0.11 -2.92
N ASN A 79 6.11 1.31 -3.49
CA ASN A 79 5.34 1.74 -4.66
C ASN A 79 5.73 1.00 -5.95
N ILE A 80 7.03 0.73 -6.14
CA ILE A 80 7.51 -0.13 -7.23
C ILE A 80 7.00 -1.56 -7.04
N VAL A 81 7.12 -2.11 -5.83
CA VAL A 81 6.67 -3.47 -5.48
C VAL A 81 5.16 -3.61 -5.64
N ASN A 82 4.37 -2.60 -5.28
CA ASN A 82 2.92 -2.61 -5.44
C ASN A 82 2.50 -2.78 -6.92
N ILE A 83 3.13 -2.06 -7.84
CA ILE A 83 2.79 -2.17 -9.27
C ILE A 83 3.42 -3.41 -9.91
N SER A 84 4.67 -3.70 -9.58
CA SER A 84 5.42 -4.77 -10.25
C SER A 84 5.06 -6.14 -9.68
N LEU A 85 5.20 -6.30 -8.36
CA LEU A 85 5.04 -7.55 -7.64
C LEU A 85 3.60 -7.78 -7.20
N VAL A 86 2.94 -6.83 -6.53
CA VAL A 86 1.58 -7.05 -6.02
C VAL A 86 0.58 -7.19 -7.16
N VAL A 87 0.51 -6.20 -8.06
CA VAL A 87 -0.37 -6.26 -9.24
C VAL A 87 0.07 -7.38 -10.19
N GLY A 88 1.37 -7.43 -10.55
CA GLY A 88 1.89 -8.39 -11.51
C GLY A 88 1.74 -9.84 -11.03
N LEU A 89 2.12 -10.16 -9.80
CA LEU A 89 2.01 -11.54 -9.28
C LEU A 89 0.55 -11.95 -9.09
N SER A 90 -0.30 -11.05 -8.58
CA SER A 90 -1.73 -11.34 -8.41
C SER A 90 -2.39 -11.66 -9.76
N ALA A 91 -2.16 -10.83 -10.77
CA ALA A 91 -2.71 -11.04 -12.11
C ALA A 91 -2.08 -12.27 -12.79
N PHE A 92 -0.80 -12.54 -12.59
CA PHE A 92 -0.13 -13.69 -13.20
C PHE A 92 -0.64 -15.03 -12.64
N ILE A 93 -0.71 -15.16 -11.30
CA ILE A 93 -1.17 -16.38 -10.62
C ILE A 93 -2.63 -16.69 -10.96
N LEU A 94 -3.48 -15.67 -11.09
CA LEU A 94 -4.92 -15.83 -11.29
C LEU A 94 -5.33 -15.92 -12.77
N GLY A 95 -4.39 -15.85 -13.72
CA GLY A 95 -4.72 -15.87 -15.16
C GLY A 95 -5.35 -14.58 -15.68
N GLY A 96 -5.05 -13.46 -15.03
CA GLY A 96 -5.51 -12.11 -15.35
C GLY A 96 -6.65 -11.62 -14.46
N VAL A 97 -6.86 -10.30 -14.45
CA VAL A 97 -7.85 -9.62 -13.59
C VAL A 97 -8.78 -8.77 -14.44
N ASN A 98 -10.08 -9.03 -14.39
CA ASN A 98 -11.08 -8.26 -15.12
C ASN A 98 -11.46 -6.98 -14.36
N LEU A 99 -11.34 -5.83 -15.03
CA LEU A 99 -11.52 -4.49 -14.49
C LEU A 99 -12.62 -3.69 -15.23
N ARG A 100 -13.44 -4.35 -16.06
CA ARG A 100 -14.43 -3.76 -17.00
C ARG A 100 -15.38 -2.70 -16.44
N VAL A 101 -15.61 -2.63 -15.14
CA VAL A 101 -16.70 -1.86 -14.53
C VAL A 101 -16.24 -0.56 -13.88
N LEU A 102 -14.97 -0.18 -14.03
CA LEU A 102 -14.36 0.82 -13.17
C LEU A 102 -13.60 1.89 -13.98
N ASN A 103 -13.84 3.17 -13.65
CA ASN A 103 -13.16 4.30 -14.27
C ASN A 103 -12.10 4.86 -13.32
N PHE A 104 -10.83 4.57 -13.58
CA PHE A 104 -9.70 4.89 -12.69
C PHE A 104 -8.98 6.20 -13.02
N LYS A 105 -9.53 7.02 -13.92
CA LYS A 105 -8.85 8.24 -14.38
C LYS A 105 -8.54 9.21 -13.25
N ARG A 106 -9.32 9.20 -12.17
CA ARG A 106 -9.12 10.09 -11.03
C ARG A 106 -8.03 9.57 -10.12
N GLU A 107 -8.06 8.29 -9.82
CA GLU A 107 -7.12 7.56 -8.95
C GLU A 107 -5.71 7.64 -9.55
N VAL A 108 -5.60 7.36 -10.86
CA VAL A 108 -4.35 7.53 -11.61
C VAL A 108 -3.84 8.96 -11.54
N ARG A 109 -4.72 9.97 -11.65
CA ARG A 109 -4.32 11.38 -11.52
C ARG A 109 -3.77 11.69 -10.13
N PHE A 110 -4.39 11.20 -9.06
CA PHE A 110 -3.91 11.43 -7.70
C PHE A 110 -2.55 10.79 -7.43
N VAL A 111 -2.30 9.57 -7.94
CA VAL A 111 -0.96 8.96 -7.83
C VAL A 111 0.09 9.81 -8.53
N TRP A 112 -0.19 10.34 -9.73
CA TRP A 112 0.74 11.24 -10.41
C TRP A 112 0.97 12.55 -9.65
N ILE A 113 -0.10 13.17 -9.15
CA ILE A 113 0.02 14.41 -8.35
C ILE A 113 0.88 14.15 -7.12
N ALA A 114 0.64 13.06 -6.40
CA ALA A 114 1.40 12.69 -5.21
C ALA A 114 2.89 12.45 -5.50
N ALA A 115 3.20 11.65 -6.53
CA ALA A 115 4.57 11.35 -6.91
C ALA A 115 5.33 12.59 -7.42
N LEU A 116 4.69 13.42 -8.25
CA LEU A 116 5.29 14.64 -8.79
C LEU A 116 5.45 15.72 -7.72
N LEU A 117 4.50 15.82 -6.78
CA LEU A 117 4.62 16.71 -5.63
C LEU A 117 5.84 16.34 -4.80
N LEU A 118 6.02 15.06 -4.45
CA LEU A 118 7.19 14.62 -3.72
C LEU A 118 8.49 14.94 -4.48
N LEU A 119 8.55 14.65 -5.79
CA LEU A 119 9.71 14.98 -6.61
C LEU A 119 10.04 16.48 -6.58
N LEU A 120 9.02 17.34 -6.62
CA LEU A 120 9.21 18.79 -6.53
C LEU A 120 9.74 19.23 -5.17
N LEU A 121 9.21 18.65 -4.08
CA LEU A 121 9.65 18.93 -2.71
C LEU A 121 11.05 18.38 -2.40
N MET A 122 11.56 17.45 -3.22
CA MET A 122 12.92 16.93 -3.10
C MET A 122 13.95 17.73 -3.92
N SER A 123 13.52 18.71 -4.72
CA SER A 123 14.36 19.34 -5.74
C SER A 123 15.47 20.25 -5.20
N ASP A 124 15.29 20.79 -3.99
CA ASP A 124 16.31 21.56 -3.26
C ASP A 124 17.24 20.68 -2.41
N GLY A 125 17.10 19.36 -2.51
CA GLY A 125 17.93 18.37 -1.83
C GLY A 125 17.48 18.06 -0.40
N VAL A 126 16.37 18.62 0.10
CA VAL A 126 15.87 18.35 1.45
C VAL A 126 14.34 18.32 1.47
N VAL A 127 13.75 17.20 1.90
CA VAL A 127 12.33 17.20 2.29
C VAL A 127 12.22 17.74 3.71
N SER A 128 11.87 19.01 3.83
CA SER A 128 11.78 19.71 5.11
C SER A 128 10.56 19.28 5.93
N ARG A 129 10.48 19.72 7.18
CA ARG A 129 9.29 19.50 8.03
C ARG A 129 8.04 20.16 7.44
N VAL A 130 8.19 21.30 6.77
CA VAL A 130 7.08 22.00 6.12
C VAL A 130 6.59 21.17 4.93
N ASP A 131 7.49 20.62 4.15
CA ASP A 131 7.17 19.71 3.04
C ASP A 131 6.44 18.46 3.54
N GLY A 132 6.87 17.93 4.69
CA GLY A 132 6.18 16.85 5.37
C GLY A 132 4.73 17.18 5.71
N LEU A 133 4.48 18.37 6.27
CA LEU A 133 3.12 18.85 6.56
C LEU A 133 2.29 19.08 5.28
N ILE A 134 2.91 19.58 4.21
CA ILE A 134 2.26 19.74 2.90
C ILE A 134 1.81 18.38 2.36
N LEU A 135 2.64 17.35 2.47
CA LEU A 135 2.31 15.99 2.04
C LEU A 135 1.17 15.39 2.88
N ILE A 136 1.20 15.51 4.21
CA ILE A 136 0.11 15.06 5.09
C ILE A 136 -1.20 15.78 4.75
N PHE A 137 -1.14 17.11 4.56
CA PHE A 137 -2.30 17.90 4.17
C PHE A 137 -2.85 17.44 2.81
N THR A 138 -1.97 17.16 1.84
CA THR A 138 -2.35 16.63 0.53
C THR A 138 -3.08 15.30 0.66
N TYR A 139 -2.65 14.41 1.56
CA TYR A 139 -3.36 13.17 1.84
C TYR A 139 -4.74 13.40 2.46
N ALA A 140 -4.87 14.34 3.40
CA ALA A 140 -6.15 14.71 3.98
C ALA A 140 -7.13 15.27 2.93
N VAL A 141 -6.64 16.10 2.01
CA VAL A 141 -7.41 16.59 0.86
C VAL A 141 -7.81 15.43 -0.06
N TYR A 142 -6.89 14.51 -0.35
CA TYR A 142 -7.20 13.30 -1.13
C TYR A 142 -8.35 12.51 -0.50
N ILE A 143 -8.27 12.18 0.79
CA ILE A 143 -9.31 11.42 1.49
C ILE A 143 -10.66 12.15 1.47
N THR A 144 -10.69 13.46 1.73
CA THR A 144 -11.95 14.23 1.73
C THR A 144 -12.59 14.33 0.34
N LEU A 145 -11.80 14.57 -0.72
CA LEU A 145 -12.27 14.55 -2.11
C LEU A 145 -12.71 13.15 -2.55
N PHE A 146 -12.03 12.12 -2.05
CA PHE A 146 -12.29 10.74 -2.38
C PHE A 146 -13.60 10.25 -1.75
N LEU A 147 -13.87 10.65 -0.51
CA LEU A 147 -15.10 10.37 0.23
C LEU A 147 -16.32 11.14 -0.29
N SER A 148 -16.17 12.43 -0.60
CA SER A 148 -17.28 13.29 -1.05
C SER A 148 -17.86 12.89 -2.40
N GLN A 149 -17.05 12.32 -3.30
CA GLN A 149 -17.50 12.02 -4.66
C GLN A 149 -18.20 10.68 -4.82
N GLY A 150 -18.11 9.77 -3.84
CA GLY A 150 -18.94 8.58 -3.83
C GLY A 150 -20.44 8.92 -3.61
N GLU A 151 -20.78 10.16 -3.30
CA GLU A 151 -22.17 10.63 -3.19
C GLU A 151 -22.88 10.81 -4.55
N SER A 152 -22.18 10.85 -5.69
CA SER A 152 -22.78 11.38 -6.94
C SER A 152 -23.28 10.37 -7.97
N LYS A 153 -23.08 9.05 -7.83
CA LYS A 153 -23.67 8.05 -8.74
C LYS A 153 -24.02 6.75 -8.00
N GLU A 154 -25.31 6.63 -7.69
CA GLU A 154 -26.04 5.49 -7.13
C GLU A 154 -25.60 5.00 -5.73
N GLU A 155 -26.54 5.17 -4.80
CA GLU A 155 -26.59 4.70 -3.40
C GLU A 155 -25.80 5.48 -2.32
N HIS A 156 -26.53 6.38 -1.67
CA HIS A 156 -26.42 6.87 -0.28
C HIS A 156 -25.14 6.55 0.50
N ILE A 157 -24.08 7.33 0.27
CA ILE A 157 -22.93 7.39 1.18
C ILE A 157 -23.28 8.26 2.40
N SER A 158 -23.24 7.66 3.60
CA SER A 158 -23.32 8.35 4.89
C SER A 158 -21.97 8.43 5.63
N PHE A 159 -20.90 7.98 4.98
CA PHE A 159 -19.57 7.79 5.59
C PHE A 159 -18.96 9.09 6.11
N GLY A 160 -18.98 10.16 5.31
CA GLY A 160 -18.44 11.46 5.72
C GLY A 160 -19.18 12.09 6.90
N ARG A 161 -20.49 11.81 7.04
CA ARG A 161 -21.32 12.35 8.13
C ARG A 161 -21.16 11.60 9.46
N HIS A 162 -20.84 10.31 9.45
CA HIS A 162 -20.65 9.53 10.69
C HIS A 162 -19.23 9.62 11.25
N PHE A 163 -18.20 9.77 10.41
CA PHE A 163 -16.81 9.79 10.90
C PHE A 163 -16.31 11.19 11.32
N PHE A 164 -16.82 12.26 10.71
CA PHE A 164 -16.26 13.62 10.87
C PHE A 164 -17.19 14.65 11.54
N LYS A 165 -18.40 14.27 11.97
CA LYS A 165 -19.17 15.09 12.92
C LYS A 165 -18.99 14.53 14.34
N PRO A 166 -18.43 15.28 15.30
CA PRO A 166 -18.65 15.00 16.71
C PRO A 166 -20.08 15.44 17.04
N HIS A 167 -21.10 14.67 16.64
CA HIS A 167 -22.38 14.79 17.31
C HIS A 167 -22.22 14.09 18.66
N PHE A 168 -22.10 14.91 19.71
CA PHE A 168 -22.46 14.56 21.09
C PHE A 168 -23.97 14.28 21.18
N GLU A 169 -24.50 13.45 20.30
CA GLU A 169 -25.72 12.70 20.57
C GLU A 169 -25.22 11.36 21.08
N VAL A 170 -25.63 11.02 22.30
CA VAL A 170 -25.32 9.73 22.93
C VAL A 170 -25.68 8.63 21.92
N VAL A 171 -24.64 8.07 21.26
CA VAL A 171 -24.76 6.95 20.32
C VAL A 171 -25.08 5.71 21.16
N ASN A 172 -26.32 5.62 21.62
CA ASN A 172 -26.84 4.39 22.17
C ASN A 172 -27.10 3.46 20.98
N HIS A 173 -26.24 2.45 20.90
CA HIS A 173 -26.15 1.40 19.89
C HIS A 173 -25.36 1.78 18.63
N MET A 174 -24.02 1.77 18.73
CA MET A 174 -23.26 1.19 17.63
C MET A 174 -23.90 -0.18 17.34
N ASP A 175 -24.36 -0.40 16.11
CA ASP A 175 -24.89 -1.70 15.70
C ASP A 175 -23.86 -2.76 16.11
N PHE A 176 -24.18 -3.60 17.10
CA PHE A 176 -23.23 -4.53 17.73
C PHE A 176 -22.52 -5.38 16.67
N LYS A 177 -23.25 -5.70 15.61
CA LYS A 177 -22.76 -6.43 14.45
C LYS A 177 -21.76 -5.64 13.59
N LEU A 178 -21.78 -4.30 13.57
CA LEU A 178 -20.77 -3.48 12.87
C LEU A 178 -19.47 -3.44 13.68
N ALA A 179 -19.58 -3.23 15.00
CA ALA A 179 -18.45 -3.28 15.91
C ALA A 179 -17.74 -4.65 15.86
N GLU A 180 -18.51 -5.74 15.83
CA GLU A 180 -17.98 -7.09 15.67
C GLU A 180 -17.16 -7.26 14.38
N GLU A 181 -17.67 -6.76 13.25
CA GLU A 181 -16.97 -6.86 11.95
C GLU A 181 -15.74 -5.95 11.90
N LEU A 182 -15.78 -4.77 12.54
CA LEU A 182 -14.60 -3.91 12.71
C LEU A 182 -13.53 -4.62 13.55
N VAL A 183 -13.90 -5.22 14.68
CA VAL A 183 -12.97 -5.99 15.51
C VAL A 183 -12.36 -7.15 14.72
N LYS A 184 -13.16 -7.92 13.98
CA LYS A 184 -12.65 -8.98 13.11
C LYS A 184 -11.69 -8.46 12.06
N LEU A 185 -11.98 -7.32 11.45
CA LEU A 185 -11.10 -6.68 10.47
C LEU A 185 -9.76 -6.28 11.11
N PHE A 186 -9.78 -5.58 12.25
CA PHE A 186 -8.56 -5.17 12.95
C PHE A 186 -7.73 -6.37 13.44
N VAL A 187 -8.36 -7.41 13.97
CA VAL A 187 -7.69 -8.66 14.34
C VAL A 187 -7.07 -9.31 13.10
N SER A 188 -7.78 -9.32 11.96
CA SER A 188 -7.26 -9.86 10.71
C SER A 188 -6.04 -9.09 10.23
N PHE A 189 -6.04 -7.75 10.31
CA PHE A 189 -4.84 -6.96 10.03
C PHE A 189 -3.71 -7.25 11.02
N GLY A 190 -3.99 -7.33 12.32
CA GLY A 190 -2.98 -7.71 13.31
C GLY A 190 -2.29 -9.04 12.98
N VAL A 191 -3.07 -10.05 12.59
CA VAL A 191 -2.52 -11.35 12.15
C VAL A 191 -1.79 -11.24 10.82
N LEU A 192 -2.32 -10.50 9.83
CA LEU A 192 -1.64 -10.28 8.54
C LEU A 192 -0.26 -9.65 8.73
N LEU A 193 -0.21 -8.57 9.51
CA LEU A 193 1.02 -7.82 9.77
C LEU A 193 2.03 -8.69 10.54
N PHE A 194 1.59 -9.38 11.59
CA PHE A 194 2.45 -10.28 12.36
C PHE A 194 2.98 -11.43 11.51
N SER A 195 2.14 -12.03 10.66
CA SER A 195 2.55 -13.07 9.73
C SER A 195 3.58 -12.59 8.72
N ALA A 196 3.38 -11.41 8.13
CA ALA A 196 4.34 -10.81 7.21
C ALA A 196 5.69 -10.57 7.89
N GLU A 197 5.69 -10.00 9.11
CA GLU A 197 6.91 -9.76 9.88
C GLU A 197 7.69 -11.07 10.14
N MET A 198 7.00 -12.14 10.53
CA MET A 198 7.63 -13.44 10.78
C MET A 198 8.18 -14.08 9.50
N ILE A 199 7.50 -13.93 8.35
CA ILE A 199 8.00 -14.38 7.05
C ILE A 199 9.30 -13.64 6.70
N VAL A 200 9.31 -12.32 6.86
CA VAL A 200 10.50 -11.48 6.57
C VAL A 200 11.66 -11.84 7.47
N LYS A 201 11.45 -11.94 8.79
CA LYS A 201 12.50 -12.34 9.74
C LYS A 201 13.06 -13.73 9.42
N SER A 202 12.20 -14.66 9.01
CA SER A 202 12.62 -16.00 8.62
C SER A 202 13.46 -15.98 7.35
N ALA A 203 13.05 -15.20 6.35
CA ALA A 203 13.78 -15.05 5.10
C ALA A 203 15.16 -14.41 5.31
N VAL A 204 15.25 -13.34 6.10
CA VAL A 204 16.52 -12.65 6.40
C VAL A 204 17.49 -13.57 7.16
N ASN A 205 17.01 -14.32 8.16
CA ASN A 205 17.84 -15.27 8.91
C ASN A 205 18.32 -16.47 8.07
N LEU A 206 17.77 -16.67 6.87
CA LEU A 206 18.23 -17.66 5.91
C LEU A 206 19.32 -17.13 4.96
N THR A 207 19.55 -15.80 4.89
CA THR A 207 20.38 -15.16 3.84
C THR A 207 21.47 -14.21 4.35
N SER A 208 22.02 -14.47 5.53
CA SER A 208 22.87 -13.53 6.29
C SER A 208 24.24 -13.16 5.69
N PHE A 209 24.39 -12.55 4.50
CA PHE A 209 25.70 -12.04 4.00
C PHE A 209 25.66 -10.93 2.93
N LEU A 210 24.89 -9.85 3.09
CA LEU A 210 24.93 -8.76 2.10
C LEU A 210 25.09 -7.38 2.75
N ASN A 211 26.12 -6.64 2.31
CA ASN A 211 26.47 -5.29 2.76
C ASN A 211 25.66 -4.25 1.95
N PHE A 212 24.46 -3.89 2.40
CA PHE A 212 23.60 -2.90 1.76
C PHE A 212 23.58 -1.55 2.49
N SER A 213 23.32 -0.46 1.75
CA SER A 213 23.09 0.85 2.37
C SER A 213 21.73 0.89 3.09
N VAL A 214 21.55 1.84 4.02
CA VAL A 214 20.28 2.01 4.76
C VAL A 214 19.12 2.30 3.80
N PHE A 215 19.36 3.05 2.72
CA PHE A 215 18.36 3.33 1.70
C PHE A 215 17.95 2.06 0.94
N ASP A 216 18.91 1.25 0.48
CA ASP A 216 18.66 0.04 -0.31
C ASP A 216 17.95 -1.04 0.53
N VAL A 217 18.28 -1.12 1.82
CA VAL A 217 17.58 -1.98 2.78
C VAL A 217 16.09 -1.60 2.84
N GLY A 218 15.79 -0.30 2.90
CA GLY A 218 14.42 0.21 2.79
C GLY A 218 13.78 -0.13 1.45
N LEU A 219 14.46 0.22 0.36
CA LEU A 219 13.99 0.15 -1.02
C LEU A 219 13.64 -1.27 -1.49
N ILE A 220 14.39 -2.27 -1.05
CA ILE A 220 14.25 -3.65 -1.55
C ILE A 220 13.66 -4.56 -0.48
N PHE A 221 14.32 -4.66 0.67
CA PHE A 221 14.00 -5.70 1.64
C PHE A 221 12.79 -5.35 2.48
N ILE A 222 12.77 -4.15 3.06
CA ILE A 222 11.64 -3.68 3.85
C ILE A 222 10.41 -3.52 2.96
N ALA A 223 10.56 -2.88 1.79
CA ALA A 223 9.48 -2.70 0.83
C ALA A 223 8.77 -4.01 0.44
N VAL A 224 9.50 -5.08 0.11
CA VAL A 224 8.91 -6.38 -0.23
C VAL A 224 8.22 -6.99 0.98
N GLY A 225 8.87 -6.95 2.14
CA GLY A 225 8.35 -7.55 3.36
C GLY A 225 7.05 -6.91 3.82
N MET A 226 7.00 -5.58 3.78
CA MET A 226 5.85 -4.80 4.22
C MET A 226 4.68 -4.86 3.27
N THR A 227 4.90 -5.17 1.99
CA THR A 227 3.83 -5.34 0.98
C THR A 227 3.26 -6.76 0.90
N LEU A 228 3.74 -7.70 1.72
CA LEU A 228 3.18 -9.06 1.79
C LEU A 228 1.69 -9.10 2.24
N PRO A 229 1.24 -8.32 3.25
CA PRO A 229 -0.16 -8.19 3.60
C PRO A 229 -1.03 -7.72 2.42
N GLU A 230 -0.56 -6.71 1.67
CA GLU A 230 -1.20 -6.17 0.47
C GLU A 230 -1.31 -7.24 -0.61
N LEU A 231 -0.25 -8.02 -0.82
CA LEU A 231 -0.25 -9.14 -1.77
C LEU A 231 -1.28 -10.20 -1.38
N ALA A 232 -1.27 -10.64 -0.12
CA ALA A 232 -2.21 -11.65 0.35
C ALA A 232 -3.67 -11.17 0.24
N PHE A 233 -3.93 -9.93 0.68
CA PHE A 233 -5.24 -9.29 0.57
C PHE A 233 -5.67 -9.14 -0.89
N SER A 234 -4.78 -8.67 -1.77
CA SER A 234 -5.03 -8.47 -3.21
C SER A 234 -5.40 -9.77 -3.91
N ILE A 235 -4.58 -10.82 -3.75
CA ILE A 235 -4.86 -12.15 -4.32
C ILE A 235 -6.22 -12.66 -3.82
N ARG A 236 -6.47 -12.55 -2.51
CA ARG A 236 -7.73 -13.04 -1.95
C ARG A 236 -8.94 -12.25 -2.45
N SER A 237 -8.83 -10.93 -2.55
CA SER A 237 -9.94 -10.10 -3.02
C SER A 237 -10.32 -10.38 -4.48
N ILE A 238 -9.33 -10.67 -5.34
CA ILE A 238 -9.60 -11.07 -6.73
C ILE A 238 -10.25 -12.47 -6.76
N LYS A 239 -9.77 -13.41 -5.94
CA LYS A 239 -10.38 -14.75 -5.80
C LYS A 239 -11.84 -14.68 -5.32
N ASP A 240 -12.18 -13.71 -4.47
CA ASP A 240 -13.56 -13.46 -4.01
C ASP A 240 -14.43 -12.68 -5.03
N HIS A 241 -13.93 -12.50 -6.27
CA HIS A 241 -14.59 -11.74 -7.33
C HIS A 241 -14.83 -10.27 -6.97
N GLN A 242 -13.93 -9.66 -6.19
CA GLN A 242 -13.94 -8.26 -5.80
C GLN A 242 -12.70 -7.50 -6.34
N PRO A 243 -12.54 -7.36 -7.68
CA PRO A 243 -11.41 -6.63 -8.27
C PRO A 243 -11.39 -5.13 -7.88
N SER A 244 -12.53 -4.59 -7.42
CA SER A 244 -12.63 -3.26 -6.83
C SER A 244 -11.86 -3.12 -5.51
N MET A 245 -11.84 -4.15 -4.65
CA MET A 245 -11.02 -4.13 -3.42
C MET A 245 -9.54 -4.10 -3.77
N PHE A 246 -9.11 -5.00 -4.65
CA PHE A 246 -7.73 -5.07 -5.14
C PHE A 246 -7.22 -3.71 -5.60
N LEU A 247 -7.93 -3.05 -6.51
CA LEU A 247 -7.49 -1.74 -7.00
C LEU A 247 -7.63 -0.63 -5.97
N GLY A 248 -8.63 -0.70 -5.10
CA GLY A 248 -8.77 0.24 -4.01
C GLY A 248 -7.53 0.20 -3.12
N THR A 249 -7.11 -0.99 -2.70
CA THR A 249 -5.88 -1.18 -1.91
C THR A 249 -4.66 -0.66 -2.65
N ILE A 250 -4.45 -1.02 -3.92
CA ILE A 250 -3.28 -0.55 -4.69
C ILE A 250 -3.24 0.98 -4.80
N PHE A 251 -4.32 1.62 -5.27
CA PHE A 251 -4.31 3.08 -5.43
C PHE A 251 -4.25 3.81 -4.09
N GLY A 252 -4.94 3.30 -3.08
CA GLY A 252 -4.89 3.84 -1.72
C GLY A 252 -3.47 3.83 -1.16
N SER A 253 -2.80 2.67 -1.22
CA SER A 253 -1.43 2.52 -0.72
C SER A 253 -0.44 3.37 -1.51
N LEU A 254 -0.54 3.44 -2.84
CA LEU A 254 0.33 4.30 -3.65
C LEU A 254 0.26 5.78 -3.23
N VAL A 255 -0.96 6.31 -3.08
CA VAL A 255 -1.14 7.71 -2.67
C VAL A 255 -0.67 7.91 -1.23
N ALA A 256 -1.05 7.03 -0.30
CA ALA A 256 -0.66 7.10 1.11
C ALA A 256 0.87 7.07 1.28
N ASN A 257 1.54 6.18 0.57
CA ASN A 257 3.00 6.05 0.61
C ASN A 257 3.68 7.36 0.19
N TRP A 258 3.31 7.92 -0.97
CA TRP A 258 3.89 9.18 -1.45
C TRP A 258 3.61 10.39 -0.57
N THR A 259 2.49 10.40 0.15
CA THR A 259 2.01 11.56 0.88
C THR A 259 2.08 11.36 2.39
N LEU A 260 1.17 10.59 2.96
CA LEU A 260 1.07 10.38 4.40
C LEU A 260 2.37 9.86 5.02
N ILE A 261 2.97 8.82 4.45
CA ILE A 261 4.09 8.10 5.08
C ILE A 261 5.36 8.93 5.03
N VAL A 262 5.75 9.41 3.84
CA VAL A 262 6.88 10.35 3.70
C VAL A 262 6.62 11.63 4.50
N GLY A 263 5.38 12.11 4.48
CA GLY A 263 4.97 13.29 5.22
C GLY A 263 5.18 13.16 6.73
N ILE A 264 4.80 12.02 7.31
CA ILE A 264 5.03 11.71 8.74
C ILE A 264 6.53 11.68 9.04
N ALA A 265 7.33 10.96 8.24
CA ALA A 265 8.78 10.87 8.45
C ALA A 265 9.44 12.26 8.42
N ALA A 266 9.20 13.04 7.36
CA ALA A 266 9.77 14.37 7.16
C ALA A 266 9.33 15.40 8.22
N SER A 267 8.08 15.29 8.70
CA SER A 267 7.55 16.17 9.75
C SER A 267 8.28 15.97 11.09
N ILE A 268 8.73 14.74 11.39
CA ILE A 268 9.51 14.42 12.59
C ILE A 268 10.97 14.85 12.39
N PHE A 269 11.61 14.36 11.32
CA PHE A 269 13.01 14.64 11.01
C PHE A 269 13.20 14.91 9.51
N PRO A 270 13.78 16.06 9.10
CA PRO A 270 14.00 16.39 7.68
C PRO A 270 14.78 15.30 6.93
N ILE A 271 14.36 14.99 5.70
CA ILE A 271 15.03 13.98 4.88
C ILE A 271 16.05 14.68 3.97
N PHE A 272 17.33 14.46 4.25
CA PHE A 272 18.42 14.97 3.41
C PHE A 272 18.67 14.02 2.24
N VAL A 273 18.58 14.56 1.02
CA VAL A 273 18.79 13.83 -0.23
C VAL A 273 20.28 13.92 -0.56
N GLU A 274 21.08 12.98 -0.02
CA GLU A 274 22.54 12.99 -0.17
C GLU A 274 23.03 12.96 -1.62
N SER A 275 22.32 12.24 -2.50
CA SER A 275 22.61 12.16 -3.93
C SER A 275 21.30 12.19 -4.72
N PHE A 276 21.04 13.29 -5.44
CA PHE A 276 19.83 13.43 -6.25
C PHE A 276 19.60 12.21 -7.16
N PHE A 277 20.67 11.67 -7.76
CA PHE A 277 20.59 10.51 -8.65
C PHE A 277 20.09 9.23 -7.96
N SER A 278 20.49 8.98 -6.72
CA SER A 278 20.09 7.78 -5.96
C SER A 278 18.59 7.75 -5.66
N TYR A 279 17.95 8.90 -5.50
CA TYR A 279 16.51 8.99 -5.28
C TYR A 279 15.72 9.20 -6.58
N PHE A 280 16.31 9.89 -7.56
CA PHE A 280 15.69 10.14 -8.86
C PHE A 280 15.55 8.85 -9.69
N SER A 281 16.52 7.93 -9.64
CA SER A 281 16.46 6.67 -10.37
C SER A 281 15.23 5.82 -10.00
N PRO A 282 14.95 5.51 -8.71
CA PRO A 282 13.72 4.82 -8.32
C PRO A 282 12.43 5.57 -8.66
N LEU A 283 12.41 6.92 -8.57
CA LEU A 283 11.25 7.73 -8.96
C LEU A 283 10.97 7.64 -10.46
N LEU A 284 12.01 7.74 -11.30
CA LEU A 284 11.90 7.57 -12.74
C LEU A 284 11.43 6.15 -13.09
N TYR A 285 11.99 5.16 -12.40
CA TYR A 285 11.60 3.77 -12.54
C TYR A 285 10.11 3.57 -12.24
N PHE A 286 9.64 4.11 -11.10
CA PHE A 286 8.22 4.13 -10.75
C PHE A 286 7.38 4.81 -11.82
N ALA A 287 7.81 5.96 -12.34
CA ALA A 287 7.08 6.67 -13.38
C ALA A 287 6.92 5.80 -14.65
N ILE A 288 7.99 5.13 -15.09
CA ILE A 288 7.97 4.24 -16.26
C ILE A 288 7.00 3.07 -16.03
N ILE A 289 7.15 2.34 -14.93
CA ILE A 289 6.28 1.18 -14.67
C ILE A 289 4.82 1.59 -14.47
N PHE A 290 4.57 2.76 -13.86
CA PHE A 290 3.22 3.27 -13.67
C PHE A 290 2.57 3.72 -14.98
N ILE A 291 3.35 4.25 -15.94
CA ILE A 291 2.87 4.51 -17.33
C ILE A 291 2.47 3.21 -18.01
N VAL A 292 3.30 2.17 -17.92
CA VAL A 292 3.02 0.85 -18.49
C VAL A 292 1.76 0.24 -17.86
N PHE A 293 1.67 0.27 -16.53
CA PHE A 293 0.49 -0.17 -15.80
C PHE A 293 -0.78 0.59 -16.23
N ARG A 294 -0.71 1.92 -16.32
CA ARG A 294 -1.81 2.75 -16.81
C ARG A 294 -2.25 2.37 -18.22
N TYR A 295 -1.30 2.05 -19.09
CA TYR A 295 -1.60 1.60 -20.46
C TYR A 295 -2.39 0.28 -20.44
N PHE A 296 -1.97 -0.70 -19.64
CA PHE A 296 -2.69 -1.98 -19.47
C PHE A 296 -4.10 -1.78 -18.90
N LEU A 297 -4.26 -0.90 -17.91
CA LEU A 297 -5.58 -0.54 -17.38
C LEU A 297 -6.53 -0.01 -18.47
N LYS A 298 -6.02 0.78 -19.43
CA LYS A 298 -6.83 1.42 -20.48
C LYS A 298 -7.11 0.50 -21.67
N SER A 299 -6.20 -0.41 -22.00
CA SER A 299 -6.20 -1.18 -23.25
C SER A 299 -7.42 -2.10 -23.39
N LYS A 300 -7.73 -2.90 -22.36
CA LYS A 300 -8.77 -3.95 -22.44
C LYS A 300 -9.70 -4.00 -21.23
N ASN A 301 -9.57 -3.04 -20.29
CA ASN A 301 -10.16 -3.11 -18.95
C ASN A 301 -9.96 -4.49 -18.28
N ARG A 302 -8.82 -5.13 -18.56
CA ARG A 302 -8.40 -6.41 -17.98
C ARG A 302 -6.88 -6.40 -18.01
N ILE A 303 -6.26 -6.84 -16.91
CA ILE A 303 -4.82 -7.16 -16.91
C ILE A 303 -4.70 -8.61 -17.35
N GLU A 304 -4.12 -8.84 -18.51
CA GLU A 304 -3.87 -10.19 -19.04
C GLU A 304 -2.63 -10.83 -18.39
N ARG A 305 -2.50 -12.15 -18.47
CA ARG A 305 -1.39 -12.88 -17.84
C ARG A 305 -0.02 -12.47 -18.40
N TRP A 306 0.06 -12.10 -19.67
CA TRP A 306 1.31 -11.61 -20.27
C TRP A 306 1.63 -10.17 -19.85
N GLU A 307 0.62 -9.29 -19.71
CA GLU A 307 0.80 -7.93 -19.17
C GLU A 307 1.32 -8.00 -17.72
N ALA A 308 0.79 -8.95 -16.95
CA ALA A 308 1.26 -9.27 -15.62
C ALA A 308 2.72 -9.76 -15.61
N ALA A 309 3.11 -10.61 -16.56
CA ALA A 309 4.49 -11.05 -16.71
C ALA A 309 5.44 -9.91 -17.08
N VAL A 310 4.97 -8.93 -17.88
CA VAL A 310 5.73 -7.70 -18.15
C VAL A 310 5.91 -6.89 -16.87
N LEU A 311 4.88 -6.66 -16.07
CA LEU A 311 5.02 -5.95 -14.78
C LEU A 311 5.99 -6.65 -13.82
N LEU A 312 6.00 -7.98 -13.80
CA LEU A 312 6.95 -8.77 -13.02
C LEU A 312 8.39 -8.67 -13.54
N SER A 313 8.58 -8.62 -14.87
CA SER A 313 9.93 -8.49 -15.43
C SER A 313 10.54 -7.13 -15.13
N PHE A 314 9.73 -6.07 -15.02
CA PHE A 314 10.18 -4.79 -14.47
C PHE A 314 10.81 -5.02 -13.08
N TYR A 315 10.12 -5.67 -12.13
CA TYR A 315 10.73 -5.90 -10.80
C TYR A 315 12.11 -6.56 -10.85
N ILE A 316 12.31 -7.56 -11.72
CA ILE A 316 13.60 -8.22 -11.89
C ILE A 316 14.66 -7.25 -12.45
N ILE A 317 14.30 -6.46 -13.47
CA ILE A 317 15.17 -5.44 -14.05
C ILE A 317 15.55 -4.38 -13.02
N PHE A 318 14.60 -3.96 -12.18
CA PHE A 318 14.84 -3.02 -11.09
C PHE A 318 15.91 -3.54 -10.13
N LEU A 319 15.78 -4.79 -9.66
CA LEU A 319 16.77 -5.40 -8.78
C LEU A 319 18.15 -5.50 -9.44
N ILE A 320 18.21 -5.85 -10.74
CA ILE A 320 19.50 -5.93 -11.45
C ILE A 320 20.16 -4.55 -11.52
N ILE A 321 19.41 -3.49 -11.82
CA ILE A 321 19.94 -2.12 -11.91
C ILE A 321 20.41 -1.62 -10.55
N GLU A 322 19.66 -1.87 -9.49
CA GLU A 322 19.99 -1.37 -8.15
C GLU A 322 21.14 -2.15 -7.48
N PHE A 323 21.34 -3.42 -7.86
CA PHE A 323 22.46 -4.24 -7.37
C PHE A 323 23.71 -4.20 -8.28
N ALA A 324 23.68 -3.51 -9.42
CA ALA A 324 24.80 -3.40 -10.36
C ALA A 324 25.70 -2.20 -10.05
#